data_AF-A0A4Y7L1F2-F1
#
_entry.id   AF-A0A4Y7L1F2-F1
#
_cell.length_a   1.000
_cell.length_b   1.000
_cell.length_c   1.000
_cell.angle_alpha   90.00
_cell.angle_beta   90.00
_cell.angle_gamma   90.00
#
_symmetry.space_group_name_H-M   'P 1'
#
loop_
_entity.id
_entity.type
_entity.pdbx_description
1 polymer ?
#
loop_
_entity_poly.entity_id
_entity_poly.type
_entity_poly.pdbx_seq_one_letter_code
_entity_poly.pdbx_strand_id
1 'polypeptide(L)' 'MKDPTGNWISQPPSHEPIVAEDGTVHNLDEYICIPSSSEFEDKSAAIQRHKLGVVVTEENFEGFFSLV' A
#
# COMPACT_ATOMS: atom_id res chain seq x y z
N MET A 1 -9.92 -8.84 7.19
CA MET A 1 -9.78 -9.10 8.65
C MET A 1 -10.89 -9.95 9.26
N LYS A 2 -11.88 -10.40 8.47
CA LYS A 2 -12.80 -11.46 8.88
C LYS A 2 -12.42 -12.76 8.17
N ASP A 3 -12.64 -13.89 8.82
CA ASP A 3 -12.50 -15.20 8.20
C ASP A 3 -13.68 -15.48 7.23
N PRO A 4 -13.63 -16.58 6.45
CA PRO A 4 -14.73 -16.94 5.54
C PRO A 4 -16.08 -17.19 6.23
N THR A 5 -16.11 -17.41 7.55
CA THR A 5 -17.34 -17.56 8.34
C THR A 5 -17.87 -16.24 8.90
N GLY A 6 -17.14 -15.13 8.69
CA GLY A 6 -17.51 -13.78 9.12
C GLY A 6 -17.00 -13.40 10.51
N ASN A 7 -16.24 -14.27 11.18
CA ASN A 7 -15.66 -13.96 12.48
C ASN A 7 -14.41 -13.09 12.33
N TRP A 8 -14.15 -12.22 13.30
CA TRP A 8 -12.94 -11.41 13.32
C TRP A 8 -11.71 -12.27 13.62
N ILE A 9 -10.66 -12.15 12.80
CA ILE A 9 -9.38 -12.84 13.06
C ILE A 9 -8.56 -12.16 14.17
N SER A 10 -8.87 -10.89 14.46
CA SER A 10 -8.35 -10.09 15.56
C SER A 10 -9.38 -8.99 15.89
N GLN A 11 -9.45 -8.54 17.14
CA GLN A 11 -10.39 -7.50 17.53
C GLN A 11 -10.12 -6.21 16.73
N PRO A 12 -11.14 -5.63 16.07
CA PRO A 12 -10.96 -4.37 15.36
C PRO A 12 -10.71 -3.22 16.34
N PRO A 13 -10.09 -2.12 15.89
CA PRO A 13 -10.04 -0.87 16.65
C PRO A 13 -11.43 -0.44 17.14
N SER A 14 -11.48 0.29 18.26
CA SER A 14 -12.73 0.74 18.88
C SER A 14 -13.40 1.92 18.18
N HIS A 15 -12.75 2.51 17.19
CA HIS A 15 -13.30 3.59 16.38
C HIS A 15 -13.99 3.04 15.12
N GLU A 16 -14.85 3.85 14.52
CA GLU A 16 -15.50 3.51 13.24
C GLU A 16 -14.47 3.33 12.11
N PRO A 17 -14.75 2.49 11.10
CA PRO A 17 -13.86 2.31 9.97
C PRO A 17 -13.51 3.65 9.31
N ILE A 18 -12.26 3.79 8.89
CA ILE A 18 -11.80 4.95 8.12
C ILE A 18 -12.40 4.84 6.72
N VAL A 19 -13.09 5.89 6.27
CA VAL A 19 -13.71 5.98 4.94
C VAL A 19 -13.13 7.21 4.23
N ALA A 20 -12.83 7.07 2.94
CA ALA A 20 -12.31 8.17 2.15
C ALA A 20 -13.40 9.22 1.88
N GLU A 21 -13.01 10.50 1.83
CA GLU A 21 -13.93 11.61 1.54
C GLU A 21 -14.58 11.49 0.15
N ASP A 22 -13.85 10.91 -0.81
CA ASP A 22 -14.34 10.65 -2.17
C ASP A 22 -15.33 9.47 -2.27
N GLY A 23 -15.65 8.82 -1.14
CA GLY A 23 -16.56 7.69 -1.06
C GLY A 23 -15.95 6.34 -1.46
N THR A 24 -14.66 6.28 -1.76
CA THR A 24 -13.96 5.01 -2.04
C THR A 24 -13.94 4.15 -0.78
N VAL A 25 -14.36 2.88 -0.91
CA VAL A 25 -14.36 1.89 0.16
C VAL A 25 -13.54 0.66 -0.23
N HIS A 26 -12.98 -0.02 0.77
CA HIS A 26 -12.25 -1.29 0.59
C HIS A 26 -11.02 -1.21 -0.32
N ASN A 27 -10.34 -0.06 -0.37
CA ASN A 27 -9.17 0.16 -1.23
C ASN A 27 -7.81 -0.17 -0.58
N LEU A 28 -7.79 -0.85 0.56
CA LEU A 28 -6.54 -1.18 1.27
C LEU A 28 -5.56 -1.95 0.37
N ASP A 29 -6.08 -2.81 -0.51
CA ASP A 29 -5.30 -3.63 -1.43
C ASP A 29 -4.39 -2.77 -2.33
N GLU A 30 -4.83 -1.57 -2.73
CA GLU A 30 -4.04 -0.66 -3.57
C GLU A 30 -2.79 -0.09 -2.87
N TYR A 31 -2.73 -0.17 -1.54
CA TYR A 31 -1.61 0.35 -0.75
C TYR A 31 -0.70 -0.75 -0.21
N ILE A 32 -1.22 -1.97 -0.04
CA ILE A 32 -0.42 -3.11 0.45
C ILE A 32 0.16 -3.93 -0.70
N CYS A 33 -0.46 -3.91 -1.88
CA CYS A 33 0.06 -4.59 -3.05
C CYS A 33 1.25 -3.80 -3.61
N ILE A 34 2.41 -4.46 -3.62
CA ILE A 34 3.58 -3.97 -4.35
C ILE A 34 3.45 -4.50 -5.79
N PRO A 35 3.19 -3.63 -6.79
CA PRO A 35 3.16 -4.04 -8.20
C PRO A 35 4.46 -4.73 -8.61
N SER A 36 4.32 -5.70 -9.51
CA SER A 36 5.46 -6.44 -10.05
C SER A 36 6.34 -5.55 -10.92
N SER A 37 7.63 -5.87 -11.04
CA SER A 37 8.55 -5.11 -11.89
C SER A 37 8.18 -5.12 -13.38
N SER A 38 7.33 -6.04 -13.81
CA SER A 38 6.74 -6.04 -15.16
C SER A 38 5.73 -4.93 -15.41
N GLU A 39 5.11 -4.38 -14.36
CA GLU A 39 4.10 -3.33 -14.43
C GLU A 39 4.70 -1.92 -14.33
N PHE A 40 6.02 -1.85 -14.18
CA PHE A 40 6.80 -0.63 -14.12
C PHE A 40 7.17 -0.14 -15.52
N GLU A 41 6.83 1.12 -15.83
CA GLU A 41 7.15 1.77 -17.12
C GLU A 41 8.67 1.87 -17.33
N ASP A 42 9.42 2.02 -16.24
CA ASP A 42 10.88 1.99 -16.26
C ASP A 42 11.40 0.94 -15.26
N LYS A 43 11.81 -0.21 -15.80
CA LYS A 43 12.40 -1.32 -15.01
C LYS A 43 13.78 -0.99 -14.44
N SER A 44 14.42 0.07 -14.92
CA SER A 44 15.70 0.56 -14.43
C SER A 44 15.53 1.61 -13.33
N ALA A 45 14.32 2.12 -13.12
CA ALA A 45 14.04 3.08 -12.08
C ALA A 45 13.95 2.38 -10.71
N ALA A 46 14.88 2.73 -9.81
CA ALA A 46 14.88 2.33 -8.41
C ALA A 46 13.65 2.84 -7.62
N ILE A 47 12.97 3.85 -8.15
CA ILE A 47 11.83 4.55 -7.53
C ILE A 47 10.75 4.72 -8.58
N GLN A 48 9.56 4.19 -8.30
CA GLN A 48 8.39 4.23 -9.18
C GLN A 48 7.27 5.03 -8.50
N ARG A 49 6.63 5.96 -9.22
CA ARG A 49 5.37 6.57 -8.76
C ARG A 49 4.21 5.57 -8.83
N HIS A 50 3.46 5.44 -7.75
CA HIS A 50 2.29 4.56 -7.67
C HIS A 50 1.13 5.23 -6.93
N LYS A 51 0.07 5.55 -7.67
CA LYS A 51 -1.16 6.22 -7.21
C LYS A 51 -0.92 7.49 -6.36
N LEU A 52 -0.85 7.36 -5.04
CA LEU A 52 -0.62 8.47 -4.10
C LEU A 52 0.81 8.51 -3.51
N GLY A 53 1.67 7.56 -3.86
CA GLY A 53 3.00 7.42 -3.28
C GLY A 53 4.05 6.95 -4.28
N VAL A 54 5.16 6.42 -3.75
CA VAL A 54 6.23 5.81 -4.51
C VAL A 54 6.54 4.43 -3.98
N VAL A 55 6.86 3.49 -4.87
CA VAL A 55 7.43 2.19 -4.54
C VAL A 55 8.94 2.29 -4.76
N VAL A 56 9.70 1.85 -3.76
CA VAL A 56 11.16 1.85 -3.77
C VAL A 56 11.63 0.43 -3.47
N THR A 57 12.69 -0.01 -4.14
CA THR A 57 13.28 -1.32 -3.82
C THR A 57 13.93 -1.31 -2.45
N GLU A 58 14.10 -2.49 -1.85
CA GLU A 58 14.76 -2.62 -0.55
C GLU A 58 16.18 -2.02 -0.57
N GLU A 59 16.94 -2.22 -1.66
CA GLU A 59 18.31 -1.70 -1.76
C GLU A 59 18.39 -0.17 -1.76
N ASN A 60 17.33 0.50 -2.20
CA ASN A 60 17.28 1.96 -2.34
C ASN A 60 16.48 2.64 -1.22
N PHE A 61 15.80 1.89 -0.36
CA PHE A 61 14.90 2.43 0.65
C PHE A 61 15.62 3.35 1.65
N GLU A 62 16.76 2.92 2.19
CA GLU A 62 17.54 3.75 3.12
C GLU A 62 18.12 4.99 2.42
N GLY A 63 18.65 4.82 1.22
CA GLY A 63 19.20 5.91 0.41
C GLY A 63 18.16 6.97 0.04
N PHE A 64 16.91 6.55 -0.20
CA PHE A 64 15.80 7.45 -0.49
C PHE A 64 15.56 8.46 0.65
N PHE A 65 15.61 8.01 1.90
CA PHE A 65 15.40 8.88 3.07
C PHE A 65 16.67 9.58 3.57
N SER A 66 17.85 9.21 3.07
CA SER A 66 19.13 9.81 3.46
C SER A 66 19.39 11.19 2.85
N LEU A 67 18.53 11.64 1.91
CA LEU A 67 18.62 12.95 1.25
C LEU A 67 17.81 14.06 1.95
N VAL A 68 17.22 13.76 3.11
CA VAL A 68 16.43 14.68 3.94
C VAL A 68 17.26 15.23 5.10
#